data_AF-A0A7C5C1K4-F1
#
_entry.id   AF-A0A7C5C1K4-F1
#
_cell.length_a   1.000
_cell.length_b   1.000
_cell.length_c   1.000
_cell.angle_alpha   90.00
_cell.angle_beta   90.00
_cell.angle_gamma   90.00
#
_symmetry.space_group_name_H-M   'P 1'
#
loop_
_entity.id
_entity.type
_entity.pdbx_description
1 polymer ?
#
loop_
_entity_poly.entity_id
_entity_poly.type
_entity_poly.pdbx_seq_one_letter_code
_entity_poly.pdbx_strand_id
1 'polypeptide(L)'
;MHGFLLEIPGGSGDPCRGVLVMPGSWWVILAVVASLGCVGGWLAARLVHSLWWSHRFARAVRQFHLQRERLEARFVKLGQSRVHPASRRWIDCQFDDEVTYARNRLTGEISAFVGVTIEMDAPDTSPLFETASSFRTGTAVFRYDGRRWDTDGRVIYNLTPQEAIYFYKGDLKPLTRETARRS
;
A
#
# COMPACT_ATOMS: atom_id res chain seq x y z
N MET A 1 50.88 -44.13 -76.28
CA MET A 1 49.96 -43.55 -77.27
C MET A 1 48.53 -43.74 -76.78
N HIS A 2 47.73 -42.69 -76.91
CA HIS A 2 46.28 -42.57 -76.71
C HIS A 2 45.75 -42.57 -75.28
N GLY A 3 45.37 -41.36 -74.85
CA GLY A 3 44.39 -41.16 -73.79
C GLY A 3 42.99 -41.55 -74.25
N PHE A 4 42.12 -41.77 -73.28
CA PHE A 4 40.69 -41.62 -73.48
C PHE A 4 40.07 -41.06 -72.21
N LEU A 5 39.47 -39.89 -72.40
CA LEU A 5 38.68 -39.13 -71.45
C LEU A 5 37.26 -39.70 -71.47
N LEU A 6 36.67 -39.92 -70.30
CA LEU A 6 35.25 -40.18 -70.17
C LEU A 6 34.72 -39.31 -69.01
N GLU A 7 34.04 -38.24 -69.40
CA GLU A 7 33.21 -37.39 -68.56
C GLU A 7 32.18 -38.22 -67.78
N ILE A 8 32.04 -37.90 -66.49
CA ILE A 8 30.82 -38.14 -65.72
C ILE A 8 30.30 -36.75 -65.32
N PRO A 9 29.03 -36.40 -65.62
CA PRO A 9 28.45 -35.13 -65.22
C PRO A 9 27.88 -35.25 -63.81
N GLY A 10 28.04 -34.23 -62.96
CA GLY A 10 27.41 -34.27 -61.64
C GLY A 10 27.68 -33.06 -60.75
N GLY A 11 26.76 -32.09 -60.80
CA GLY A 11 26.36 -31.29 -59.63
C GLY A 11 27.41 -30.37 -59.02
N SER A 12 27.44 -29.11 -59.46
CA SER A 12 27.97 -27.99 -58.69
C SER A 12 27.12 -27.80 -57.43
N GLY A 13 27.48 -28.53 -56.38
CA GLY A 13 27.09 -28.22 -55.01
C GLY A 13 28.28 -27.53 -54.35
N ASP A 14 28.13 -26.25 -54.05
CA ASP A 14 29.01 -25.52 -53.13
C ASP A 14 28.56 -25.81 -51.69
N PRO A 15 29.21 -26.70 -50.91
CA PRO A 15 29.08 -26.66 -49.47
C PRO A 15 30.11 -25.68 -48.91
N CYS A 16 29.81 -25.09 -47.75
CA CYS A 16 30.73 -24.31 -46.91
C CYS A 16 30.75 -22.80 -47.14
N ARG A 17 29.58 -22.16 -47.05
CA ARG A 17 29.51 -20.89 -46.28
C ARG A 17 29.78 -21.22 -44.82
N GLY A 18 31.06 -21.17 -44.42
CA GLY A 18 31.45 -21.19 -43.01
C GLY A 18 30.84 -19.97 -42.32
N VAL A 19 29.77 -20.16 -41.55
CA VAL A 19 29.34 -19.18 -40.56
C VAL A 19 30.46 -19.13 -39.53
N LEU A 20 31.28 -18.09 -39.65
CA LEU A 20 32.37 -17.76 -38.74
C LEU A 20 31.73 -17.35 -37.40
N VAL A 21 31.39 -18.33 -36.56
CA VAL A 21 30.99 -18.06 -35.17
C VAL A 21 32.27 -17.68 -34.44
N MET A 22 32.54 -16.37 -34.33
CA MET A 22 33.66 -15.88 -33.54
C MET A 22 33.54 -16.40 -32.10
N PRO A 23 34.61 -17.01 -31.52
CA PRO A 23 34.59 -17.62 -30.19
C PRO A 23 34.57 -16.59 -29.02
N GLY A 24 34.00 -15.40 -29.25
CA GLY A 24 34.02 -14.27 -28.34
C GLY A 24 32.65 -13.74 -27.93
N SER A 25 31.54 -14.37 -28.32
CA SER A 25 30.18 -13.84 -28.11
C SER A 25 29.26 -14.70 -27.24
N TRP A 26 29.75 -15.80 -26.66
CA TRP A 26 28.98 -16.67 -25.77
C TRP A 26 28.44 -15.93 -24.52
N TRP A 27 29.19 -14.93 -24.05
CA TRP A 27 28.77 -14.06 -22.94
C TRP A 27 27.54 -13.22 -23.28
N VAL A 28 27.30 -12.90 -24.56
CA VAL A 28 26.09 -12.19 -25.00
C VAL A 28 24.87 -13.07 -24.82
N ILE A 29 24.96 -14.35 -25.18
CA ILE A 29 23.87 -15.32 -25.00
C ILE A 29 23.58 -15.48 -23.50
N LEU A 30 24.61 -15.63 -22.67
CA LEU A 30 24.45 -15.68 -21.22
C LEU A 30 23.82 -14.40 -20.65
N ALA A 31 24.26 -13.23 -21.11
CA ALA A 31 23.71 -11.96 -20.67
C ALA A 31 22.23 -11.82 -21.04
N VAL A 32 21.83 -12.23 -22.25
CA VAL A 32 20.43 -12.20 -22.70
C VAL A 32 19.57 -13.16 -21.88
N VAL A 33 20.03 -14.39 -21.65
CA VAL A 33 19.31 -15.38 -20.83
C VAL A 33 19.18 -14.90 -19.38
N ALA A 34 20.25 -14.34 -18.79
CA ALA A 34 20.21 -13.78 -17.44
C ALA A 34 19.24 -12.59 -17.35
N SER A 35 19.24 -11.70 -18.36
CA SER A 35 18.33 -10.56 -18.45
C SER A 35 16.87 -11.02 -18.52
N LEU A 36 16.56 -12.00 -19.39
CA LEU A 36 15.23 -12.59 -19.51
C LEU A 36 14.79 -13.28 -18.22
N GLY A 37 15.70 -13.98 -17.55
CA GLY A 37 15.46 -14.58 -16.24
C GLY A 37 15.13 -13.54 -15.17
N CYS A 38 15.90 -12.45 -15.09
CA CYS A 38 15.66 -11.35 -14.16
C CYS A 38 14.32 -10.65 -14.43
N VAL A 39 13.99 -10.38 -15.69
CA VAL A 39 12.72 -9.75 -16.08
C VAL A 39 11.54 -10.69 -15.77
N GLY A 40 11.66 -11.97 -16.12
CA GLY A 40 10.65 -12.99 -15.82
C GLY A 40 10.43 -13.15 -14.32
N GLY A 41 11.50 -13.22 -13.53
CA GLY A 41 11.45 -13.28 -12.07
C GLY A 41 10.81 -12.03 -11.46
N TRP A 42 11.15 -10.83 -11.94
CA TRP A 42 10.55 -9.57 -11.50
C TRP A 42 9.04 -9.51 -11.80
N LEU A 43 8.62 -9.92 -12.99
CA LEU A 43 7.21 -9.99 -13.37
C LEU A 43 6.44 -11.02 -12.52
N ALA A 44 6.99 -12.22 -12.34
CA ALA A 44 6.39 -13.25 -11.50
C ALA A 44 6.25 -12.78 -10.04
N ALA A 45 7.31 -12.20 -9.47
CA ALA A 45 7.28 -11.63 -8.13
C ALA A 45 6.21 -10.53 -8.01
N ARG A 46 6.07 -9.66 -9.02
CA ARG A 46 5.06 -8.60 -9.05
C ARG A 46 3.64 -9.17 -9.04
N LEU A 47 3.38 -10.24 -9.80
CA LEU A 47 2.07 -10.90 -9.86
C LEU A 47 1.75 -11.64 -8.55
N VAL A 48 2.69 -12.43 -8.04
CA VAL A 48 2.53 -13.15 -6.77
C VAL A 48 2.32 -12.16 -5.62
N HIS A 49 3.07 -11.06 -5.60
CA HIS A 49 2.89 -9.99 -4.63
C HIS A 49 1.49 -9.38 -4.70
N SER A 50 0.93 -9.21 -5.90
CA SER A 50 -0.46 -8.74 -6.06
C SER A 50 -1.48 -9.72 -5.49
N LEU A 51 -1.32 -11.02 -5.73
CA LEU A 51 -2.25 -12.05 -5.25
C LEU A 51 -2.17 -12.24 -3.73
N TRP A 52 -0.95 -12.26 -3.18
CA TRP A 52 -0.75 -12.44 -1.75
C TRP A 52 -1.25 -11.23 -0.95
N TRP A 53 -1.21 -10.04 -1.56
CA TRP A 53 -1.71 -8.82 -0.97
C TRP A 53 -3.23 -8.86 -0.73
N SER A 54 -4.02 -9.46 -1.62
CA SER A 54 -5.47 -9.64 -1.42
C SER A 54 -5.79 -10.45 -0.17
N HIS A 55 -5.08 -11.56 0.05
CA HIS A 55 -5.25 -12.38 1.26
C HIS A 55 -4.76 -11.67 2.53
N ARG A 56 -3.70 -10.87 2.44
CA ARG A 56 -3.23 -10.06 3.57
C ARG A 56 -4.22 -8.96 3.91
N PHE A 57 -4.80 -8.29 2.90
CA PHE A 57 -5.79 -7.24 3.06
C PHE A 57 -7.08 -7.77 3.70
N ALA A 58 -7.66 -8.85 3.16
CA ALA A 58 -8.87 -9.44 3.72
C ALA A 58 -8.70 -9.88 5.19
N ARG A 59 -7.52 -10.42 5.53
CA ARG A 59 -7.18 -10.75 6.93
C ARG A 59 -7.06 -9.50 7.80
N ALA A 60 -6.39 -8.46 7.32
CA ALA A 60 -6.23 -7.21 8.06
C ALA A 60 -7.59 -6.55 8.35
N VAL A 61 -8.48 -6.47 7.36
CA VAL A 61 -9.85 -5.94 7.51
C VAL A 61 -10.64 -6.76 8.55
N ARG A 62 -10.62 -8.09 8.44
CA ARG A 62 -11.31 -8.95 9.42
C ARG A 62 -10.75 -8.75 10.84
N GLN A 63 -9.44 -8.65 11.00
CA GLN A 63 -8.82 -8.40 12.29
C GLN A 63 -9.13 -7.02 12.85
N PHE A 64 -9.28 -6.00 11.98
CA PHE A 64 -9.66 -4.67 12.40
C PHE A 64 -11.05 -4.69 13.05
N HIS A 65 -12.02 -5.28 12.37
CA HIS A 65 -13.39 -5.42 12.89
C HIS A 65 -13.44 -6.15 14.24
N LEU A 66 -12.68 -7.23 14.39
CA LEU A 66 -12.61 -7.98 15.66
C LEU A 66 -11.95 -7.19 16.81
N GLN A 67 -11.14 -6.19 16.50
CA GLN A 67 -10.36 -5.42 17.51
C GLN A 67 -10.78 -3.95 17.57
N ARG A 68 -11.83 -3.54 16.86
CA ARG A 68 -12.23 -2.14 16.67
C ARG A 68 -12.42 -1.44 18.01
N GLU A 69 -13.27 -1.98 18.88
CA GLU A 69 -13.54 -1.43 20.22
C GLU A 69 -12.26 -1.27 21.06
N ARG A 70 -11.35 -2.26 21.01
CA ARG A 70 -10.07 -2.20 21.73
C ARG A 70 -9.15 -1.09 21.20
N LEU A 71 -9.12 -0.92 19.88
CA LEU A 71 -8.32 0.10 19.22
C LEU A 71 -8.87 1.50 19.50
N GLU A 72 -10.19 1.67 19.46
CA GLU A 72 -10.88 2.91 19.80
C GLU A 72 -10.65 3.30 21.27
N ALA A 73 -10.79 2.36 22.21
CA ALA A 73 -10.48 2.62 23.62
C ALA A 73 -9.01 3.02 23.82
N ARG A 74 -8.08 2.39 23.10
CA ARG A 74 -6.66 2.78 23.12
C ARG A 74 -6.46 4.17 22.52
N PHE A 75 -7.17 4.52 21.44
CA PHE A 75 -7.11 5.82 20.79
C PHE A 75 -7.54 6.95 21.73
N VAL A 76 -8.69 6.79 22.38
CA VAL A 76 -9.21 7.73 23.39
C VAL A 76 -8.17 7.95 24.48
N LYS A 77 -7.67 6.85 25.06
CA LYS A 77 -6.66 6.91 26.12
C LYS A 77 -5.39 7.65 25.70
N LEU A 78 -4.89 7.38 24.49
CA LEU A 78 -3.68 8.01 23.98
C LEU A 78 -3.88 9.50 23.69
N GLY A 79 -4.96 9.89 23.03
CA GLY A 79 -5.18 11.31 22.76
C GLY A 79 -5.51 12.11 24.02
N GLN A 80 -6.20 11.53 25.02
CA GLN A 80 -6.43 12.22 26.31
C GLN A 80 -5.12 12.45 27.06
N SER A 81 -4.14 11.55 26.91
CA SER A 81 -2.80 11.72 27.49
C SER A 81 -1.92 12.71 26.73
N ARG A 82 -2.21 12.95 25.45
CA ARG A 82 -1.47 13.86 24.55
C ARG A 82 -2.01 15.28 24.67
N VAL A 83 -1.73 15.94 25.79
CA VAL A 83 -2.01 17.38 25.93
C VAL A 83 -0.87 18.14 25.26
N HIS A 84 -1.09 18.62 24.03
CA HIS A 84 -0.21 19.66 23.51
C HIS A 84 -0.50 20.94 24.30
N PRO A 85 0.50 21.69 24.81
CA PRO A 85 0.27 22.82 25.71
C PRO A 85 -0.58 23.94 25.09
N ALA A 86 -0.67 24.01 23.76
CA ALA A 86 -1.57 24.92 23.04
C ALA A 86 -2.90 24.29 22.58
N SER A 87 -3.10 22.98 22.78
CA SER A 87 -4.34 22.29 22.42
C SER A 87 -5.21 22.09 23.65
N ARG A 88 -6.49 22.38 23.51
CA ARG A 88 -7.47 22.16 24.57
C ARG A 88 -7.60 20.69 24.94
N ARG A 89 -7.93 20.41 26.21
CA ARG A 89 -8.12 19.05 26.72
C ARG A 89 -9.26 18.34 25.96
N TRP A 90 -8.99 17.09 25.60
CA TRP A 90 -9.96 16.21 24.99
C TRP A 90 -10.85 15.58 26.07
N ILE A 91 -12.16 15.76 25.96
CA ILE A 91 -13.14 15.22 26.93
C ILE A 91 -13.54 13.82 26.46
N ASP A 92 -14.14 13.73 25.29
CA ASP A 92 -14.64 12.49 24.71
C ASP A 92 -14.52 12.48 23.18
N CYS A 93 -14.75 11.33 22.56
CA CYS A 93 -14.93 11.25 21.12
C CYS A 93 -15.88 10.15 20.66
N GLN A 94 -16.61 10.47 19.59
CA GLN A 94 -17.48 9.56 18.91
C GLN A 94 -16.86 9.15 17.57
N PHE A 95 -16.80 7.85 17.30
CA PHE A 95 -16.31 7.31 16.03
C PHE A 95 -17.49 7.06 15.08
N ASP A 96 -17.24 7.29 13.80
CA ASP A 96 -18.14 6.91 12.71
C ASP A 96 -17.98 5.41 12.40
N ASP A 97 -19.05 4.80 11.89
CA ASP A 97 -19.04 3.40 11.45
C ASP A 97 -18.39 3.21 10.09
N GLU A 98 -18.28 4.28 9.31
CA GLU A 98 -17.61 4.23 8.03
C GLU A 98 -16.08 4.13 8.18
N VAL A 99 -15.49 3.12 7.53
CA VAL A 99 -14.05 2.89 7.53
C VAL A 99 -13.51 2.95 6.10
N THR A 100 -12.51 3.80 5.90
CA THR A 100 -11.77 3.85 4.62
C THR A 100 -10.37 3.28 4.79
N TYR A 101 -10.02 2.30 3.98
CA TYR A 101 -8.71 1.67 4.02
C TYR A 101 -7.77 2.25 2.95
N ALA A 102 -6.53 2.50 3.35
CA ALA A 102 -5.47 2.90 2.44
C ALA A 102 -4.20 2.06 2.68
N ARG A 103 -3.35 1.98 1.66
CA ARG A 103 -2.03 1.38 1.73
C ARG A 103 -0.98 2.47 1.65
N ASN A 104 0.00 2.46 2.54
CA ASN A 104 1.19 3.28 2.40
C ASN A 104 2.04 2.74 1.23
N ARG A 105 2.37 3.60 0.28
CA ARG A 105 3.15 3.28 -0.93
C ARG A 105 4.61 2.98 -0.61
N LEU A 106 5.17 3.64 0.41
CA LEU A 106 6.57 3.50 0.83
C LEU A 106 6.75 2.25 1.70
N THR A 107 5.95 2.11 2.76
CA THR A 107 6.10 0.99 3.72
C THR A 107 5.31 -0.25 3.34
N GLY A 108 4.29 -0.11 2.48
CA GLY A 108 3.37 -1.20 2.14
C GLY A 108 2.35 -1.53 3.24
N GLU A 109 2.38 -0.82 4.37
CA GLU A 109 1.47 -1.03 5.50
C GLU A 109 0.04 -0.66 5.13
N ILE A 110 -0.92 -1.30 5.80
CA ILE A 110 -2.34 -1.02 5.64
C ILE A 110 -2.75 -0.09 6.77
N SER A 111 -3.49 0.96 6.44
CA SER A 111 -4.02 1.92 7.40
C SER A 111 -5.54 1.98 7.26
N ALA A 112 -6.23 2.06 8.39
CA ALA A 112 -7.66 2.31 8.46
C ALA A 112 -7.89 3.75 8.92
N PHE A 113 -8.70 4.48 8.17
CA PHE A 113 -9.11 5.85 8.44
C PHE A 113 -10.58 5.83 8.83
N VAL A 114 -10.86 6.33 10.04
CA VAL A 114 -12.21 6.34 10.63
C VAL A 114 -12.58 7.77 10.98
N GLY A 115 -13.78 8.19 10.63
CA GLY A 115 -14.29 9.50 11.01
C GLY A 115 -14.41 9.59 12.53
N VAL A 116 -14.02 10.72 13.11
CA VAL A 116 -14.15 10.94 14.55
C VAL A 116 -14.63 12.36 14.83
N THR A 117 -15.60 12.47 15.74
CA THR A 117 -16.04 13.74 16.31
C THR A 117 -15.52 13.83 17.73
N ILE A 118 -14.78 14.88 18.00
CA ILE A 118 -14.00 15.09 19.21
C ILE A 118 -14.67 16.19 20.02
N GLU A 119 -15.11 15.86 21.23
CA GLU A 119 -15.56 16.85 22.20
C GLU A 119 -14.36 17.40 22.97
N MET A 120 -14.10 18.68 22.79
CA MET A 120 -13.07 19.39 23.52
C MET A 120 -13.70 20.24 24.62
N ASP A 121 -12.87 20.57 25.62
CA ASP A 121 -13.26 21.48 26.69
C ASP A 121 -13.83 22.81 26.15
N ALA A 122 -14.56 23.51 27.01
CA ALA A 122 -14.96 24.88 26.73
C ALA A 122 -13.72 25.79 26.67
N PRO A 123 -13.70 26.87 25.85
CA PRO A 123 -12.79 27.98 26.14
C PRO A 123 -13.09 28.49 27.54
N ASP A 124 -12.07 28.90 28.31
CA ASP A 124 -12.28 29.73 29.49
C ASP A 124 -12.87 31.08 29.05
N THR A 125 -14.19 31.12 28.87
CA THR A 125 -14.96 32.33 28.60
C THR A 125 -15.77 32.64 29.85
N SER A 126 -15.85 33.94 30.13
CA SER A 126 -16.44 34.61 31.29
C SER A 126 -17.55 33.82 32.01
N PRO A 127 -17.59 33.81 33.36
CA PRO A 127 -18.55 33.06 34.19
C PRO A 127 -20.03 33.45 34.01
N LEU A 128 -20.33 34.39 33.11
CA LEU A 128 -21.68 34.86 32.81
C LEU A 128 -22.37 34.07 31.69
N PHE A 129 -21.65 33.20 30.97
CA PHE A 129 -22.22 32.36 29.91
C PHE A 129 -21.87 30.90 30.16
N GLU A 130 -22.88 30.02 30.13
CA GLU A 130 -22.68 28.59 30.01
C GLU A 130 -21.85 28.33 28.75
N THR A 131 -20.59 27.93 28.94
CA THR A 131 -19.72 27.71 27.80
C THR A 131 -19.93 26.28 27.32
N ALA A 132 -20.61 26.14 26.18
CA ALA A 132 -20.82 24.86 25.54
C ALA A 132 -19.48 24.23 25.10
N SER A 133 -19.38 22.91 25.21
CA SER A 133 -18.24 22.14 24.69
C SER A 133 -18.08 22.35 23.18
N SER A 134 -16.84 22.29 22.70
CA SER A 134 -16.53 22.51 21.28
C SER A 134 -16.28 21.18 20.59
N PHE A 135 -17.11 20.87 19.60
CA PHE A 135 -16.94 19.67 18.77
C PHE A 135 -16.01 19.96 17.59
N ARG A 136 -15.05 19.06 17.34
CA ARG A 136 -14.22 19.05 16.13
C ARG A 136 -14.36 17.74 15.40
N THR A 137 -14.59 17.82 14.10
CA THR A 137 -14.52 16.65 13.23
C THR A 137 -13.07 16.43 12.78
N GLY A 138 -12.69 15.17 12.68
CA GLY A 138 -11.42 14.74 12.14
C GLY A 138 -11.44 13.29 11.73
N THR A 139 -10.25 12.78 11.44
CA THR A 139 -10.03 11.39 11.07
C THR A 139 -9.02 10.74 11.99
N ALA A 140 -9.42 9.63 12.62
CA ALA A 140 -8.55 8.75 13.36
C ALA A 140 -7.80 7.81 12.41
N VAL A 141 -6.51 7.59 12.68
CA VAL A 141 -5.66 6.70 11.87
C VAL A 141 -5.19 5.51 12.69
N PHE A 142 -5.49 4.31 12.18
CA PHE A 142 -5.01 3.04 12.71
C PHE A 142 -4.06 2.41 11.70
N ARG A 143 -2.97 1.80 12.17
CA ARG A 143 -1.91 1.23 11.32
C ARG A 143 -1.78 -0.27 11.56
N TYR A 144 -1.59 -1.03 10.49
CA TYR A 144 -1.36 -2.46 10.51
C TYR A 144 0.05 -2.80 10.04
N ASP A 145 0.89 -3.26 10.97
CA ASP A 145 2.29 -3.63 10.72
C ASP A 145 2.45 -4.98 9.98
N GLY A 146 1.36 -5.75 9.86
CA GLY A 146 1.37 -7.10 9.29
C GLY A 146 1.06 -8.22 10.26
N ARG A 147 1.07 -7.94 11.56
CA ARG A 147 0.72 -8.88 12.63
C ARG A 147 -0.37 -8.33 13.53
N ARG A 148 -0.34 -7.03 13.83
CA ARG A 148 -1.28 -6.38 14.73
C ARG A 148 -1.70 -5.01 14.20
N TRP A 149 -2.90 -4.61 14.63
CA TRP A 149 -3.33 -3.24 14.53
C TRP A 149 -2.83 -2.45 15.73
N ASP A 150 -2.39 -1.22 15.46
CA ASP A 150 -1.97 -0.27 16.48
C ASP A 150 -2.45 1.14 16.16
N THR A 151 -2.38 2.01 17.15
CA THR A 151 -2.71 3.42 17.00
C THR A 151 -1.79 4.30 17.82
N ASP A 152 -1.48 5.48 17.27
CA ASP A 152 -0.67 6.50 17.96
C ASP A 152 -1.55 7.56 18.66
N GLY A 153 -2.88 7.40 18.64
CA GLY A 153 -3.80 8.44 19.11
C GLY A 153 -3.75 9.71 18.24
N ARG A 154 -3.37 9.58 16.96
CA ARG A 154 -3.24 10.71 16.04
C ARG A 154 -4.57 10.98 15.34
N VAL A 155 -5.02 12.23 15.44
CA VAL A 155 -6.17 12.76 14.71
C VAL A 155 -5.68 13.67 13.60
N ILE A 156 -6.23 13.53 12.40
CA ILE A 156 -6.13 14.50 11.32
C ILE A 156 -7.38 15.38 11.41
N TYR A 157 -7.24 16.57 11.96
CA TYR A 157 -8.38 17.49 12.16
C TYR A 157 -8.87 18.09 10.84
N ASN A 158 -10.16 18.44 10.80
CA ASN A 158 -10.82 19.15 9.69
C ASN A 158 -10.79 18.41 8.35
N LEU A 159 -10.48 17.11 8.34
CA LEU A 159 -10.51 16.27 7.15
C LEU A 159 -11.32 15.03 7.45
N THR A 160 -12.19 14.67 6.51
CA THR A 160 -12.86 13.37 6.47
C THR A 160 -11.87 12.27 6.06
N PRO A 161 -12.18 10.98 6.30
CA PRO A 161 -11.31 9.87 5.91
C PRO A 161 -10.92 9.91 4.44
N GLN A 162 -11.86 10.26 3.57
CA GLN A 162 -11.64 10.37 2.13
C GLN A 162 -10.72 11.55 1.78
N GLU A 163 -10.96 12.72 2.37
CA GLU A 163 -10.13 13.90 2.13
C GLU A 163 -8.71 13.71 2.67
N ALA A 164 -8.55 13.05 3.83
CA ALA A 164 -7.24 12.73 4.38
C ALA A 164 -6.44 11.86 3.41
N ILE A 165 -7.05 10.81 2.86
CA ILE A 165 -6.38 9.94 1.88
C ILE A 165 -6.07 10.71 0.58
N TYR A 166 -6.97 11.59 0.13
CA TYR A 166 -6.74 12.43 -1.04
C TYR A 166 -5.59 13.43 -0.84
N PHE A 167 -5.55 14.07 0.33
CA PHE A 167 -4.50 15.00 0.71
C PHE A 167 -3.13 14.32 0.72
N TYR A 168 -3.06 13.10 1.27
CA TYR A 168 -1.84 12.29 1.33
C TYR A 168 -1.68 11.31 0.15
N LYS A 169 -2.30 11.55 -1.01
CA LYS A 169 -2.28 10.65 -2.19
C LYS A 169 -0.88 10.30 -2.73
N GLY A 170 0.13 11.14 -2.44
CA GLY A 170 1.52 10.87 -2.79
C GLY A 170 2.08 9.65 -2.06
N ASP A 171 1.69 9.49 -0.80
CA ASP A 171 2.17 8.43 0.09
C ASP A 171 1.13 7.33 0.30
N LEU A 172 -0.14 7.63 0.09
CA LEU A 172 -1.26 6.71 0.30
C LEU A 172 -1.87 6.28 -1.02
N LYS A 173 -2.21 4.99 -1.10
CA LYS A 173 -3.02 4.42 -2.16
C LYS A 173 -4.36 3.99 -1.56
N PRO A 174 -5.51 4.56 -2.00
CA PRO A 174 -6.81 4.10 -1.54
C PRO A 174 -7.03 2.64 -1.94
N LEU A 175 -7.64 1.86 -1.05
CA LEU A 175 -7.89 0.43 -1.27
C LEU A 175 -9.38 0.14 -1.42
N THR A 176 -10.15 0.41 -0.38
CA THR A 176 -11.59 0.10 -0.31
C THR A 176 -12.22 1.00 0.73
N ARG A 177 -13.46 1.42 0.45
CA ARG A 177 -14.34 2.11 1.38
C ARG A 177 -15.40 1.11 1.83
N GLU A 178 -15.57 0.97 3.13
CA GLU A 178 -16.65 0.18 3.71
C GLU A 178 -17.68 1.14 4.27
N THR A 179 -18.76 1.33 3.53
CA THR A 179 -19.92 2.09 4.02
C THR A 179 -20.66 1.18 5.00
N ALA A 180 -20.90 1.67 6.22
CA ALA A 180 -21.71 0.96 7.20
C ALA A 180 -23.07 0.62 6.57
N ARG A 181 -23.32 -0.67 6.35
CA ARG A 181 -24.60 -1.14 5.82
C ARG A 181 -25.64 -0.89 6.90
N ARG A 182 -26.46 0.16 6.74
CA ARG A 182 -27.64 0.41 7.57
C ARG A 182 -28.48 -0.87 7.63
N SER A 183 -28.54 -1.48 8.80
CA SER A 183 -29.54 -2.50 9.17
C SER A 183 -30.70 -1.81 9.88
#